data_AF-A0A7I4Y0J9-F1
#
_entry.id   AF-A0A7I4Y0J9-F1
#
_cell.length_a   1.000
_cell.length_b   1.000
_cell.length_c   1.000
_cell.angle_alpha   90.00
_cell.angle_beta   90.00
_cell.angle_gamma   90.00
#
_symmetry.space_group_name_H-M   'P 1'
#
loop_
_entity.id
_entity.type
_entity.pdbx_description
1 polymer ?
#
loop_
_entity_poly.entity_id
_entity_poly.type
_entity_poly.pdbx_seq_one_letter_code
_entity_poly.pdbx_strand_id
1 'polypeptide(L)'
;MGNQYVKPPREGNSPYTRSGVPPPALVKTSDKPVHRVNDPMSLELHMADERVRAAGLSPAEREWRMKWLKDQHLHPDEPIVVDAVHRQLNPIRILYRWPWDKLYLHFLKPTFGVYYGTVIRVFVPKAIMAFIALETIYYYWKYEVKDWQHLRGIETSPLRQVITNEVEINEKYPGLIKQALEDPGKHRYFTPTFDKRTSYLNVGVTQRPW
;
A
#
# COMPACT_ATOMS: atom_id res chain seq x y z
N MET A 1 -8.66 -1.38 -71.60
CA MET A 1 -9.48 -0.23 -71.16
C MET A 1 -9.49 -0.23 -69.65
N GLY A 2 -8.79 0.70 -69.01
CA GLY A 2 -8.71 0.77 -67.55
C GLY A 2 -9.97 1.41 -66.98
N ASN A 3 -10.61 0.75 -66.01
CA ASN A 3 -11.78 1.28 -65.32
C ASN A 3 -11.38 2.55 -64.55
N GLN A 4 -11.76 3.71 -65.06
CA GLN A 4 -11.60 4.97 -64.35
C GLN A 4 -12.62 5.01 -63.20
N TYR A 5 -12.13 4.79 -61.99
CA TYR A 5 -12.95 4.87 -60.79
C TYR A 5 -13.31 6.34 -60.51
N VAL A 6 -14.59 6.69 -60.64
CA VAL A 6 -15.13 7.98 -60.23
C VAL A 6 -15.67 7.84 -58.80
N LYS A 7 -15.16 8.66 -57.88
CA LYS A 7 -15.59 8.62 -56.47
C LYS A 7 -16.99 9.26 -56.34
N PRO A 8 -17.96 8.61 -55.67
CA PRO A 8 -19.27 9.20 -55.42
C PRO A 8 -19.19 10.39 -54.44
N PRO A 9 -20.16 11.32 -54.50
CA PRO A 9 -20.23 12.47 -53.60
C PRO A 9 -20.41 12.02 -52.15
N ARG A 10 -19.89 12.81 -51.20
CA ARG A 10 -19.95 12.50 -49.75
C ARG A 10 -21.29 12.99 -49.20
N GLU A 11 -22.05 12.08 -48.58
CA GLU A 11 -23.43 12.33 -48.13
C GLU A 11 -23.52 12.73 -46.64
N GLY A 12 -22.48 12.47 -45.82
CA GLY A 12 -22.53 12.81 -44.39
C GLY A 12 -21.20 13.23 -43.75
N ASN A 13 -21.25 13.46 -42.43
CA ASN A 13 -20.15 14.04 -41.64
C ASN A 13 -19.36 13.03 -40.79
N SER A 14 -19.63 11.72 -40.88
CA SER A 14 -18.83 10.72 -40.18
C SER A 14 -17.37 10.77 -40.65
N PRO A 15 -16.39 10.85 -39.74
CA PRO A 15 -14.97 10.86 -40.10
C PRO A 15 -14.45 9.46 -40.43
N TYR A 16 -15.21 8.41 -40.08
CA TYR A 16 -14.77 7.02 -40.13
C TYR A 16 -15.19 6.27 -41.41
N THR A 17 -16.07 6.85 -42.23
CA THR A 17 -16.56 6.23 -43.48
C THR A 17 -16.31 7.13 -44.68
N ARG A 18 -15.94 6.52 -45.82
CA ARG A 18 -15.61 7.27 -47.05
C ARG A 18 -16.80 8.00 -47.66
N SER A 19 -18.02 7.48 -47.48
CA SER A 19 -19.29 8.12 -47.86
C SER A 19 -19.76 9.18 -46.87
N GLY A 20 -19.20 9.21 -45.65
CA GLY A 20 -19.57 10.17 -44.61
C GLY A 20 -20.84 9.80 -43.83
N VAL A 21 -21.54 8.73 -44.19
CA VAL A 21 -22.68 8.22 -43.40
C VAL A 21 -22.12 7.41 -42.23
N PRO A 22 -22.55 7.62 -40.97
CA PRO A 22 -22.07 6.80 -39.86
C PRO A 22 -22.35 5.32 -40.14
N PRO A 23 -21.45 4.40 -39.75
CA PRO A 23 -21.70 2.97 -39.96
C PRO A 23 -23.02 2.60 -39.28
N PRO A 24 -23.84 1.73 -39.89
CA PRO A 24 -25.12 1.34 -39.32
C PRO A 24 -24.90 0.79 -37.90
N ALA A 25 -25.72 1.26 -36.95
CA ALA A 25 -25.61 0.80 -35.57
C ALA A 25 -25.86 -0.71 -35.52
N LEU A 26 -24.92 -1.47 -34.95
CA LEU A 26 -25.09 -2.90 -34.78
C LEU A 26 -26.26 -3.14 -33.83
N VAL A 27 -27.31 -3.81 -34.33
CA VAL A 27 -28.42 -4.27 -33.50
C VAL A 27 -27.85 -5.24 -32.47
N LYS A 28 -27.85 -4.86 -31.18
CA LYS A 28 -27.52 -5.81 -30.10
C LYS A 28 -28.70 -6.76 -29.91
N THR A 29 -28.68 -7.85 -30.64
CA THR A 29 -29.54 -9.02 -30.38
C THR A 29 -28.65 -10.21 -30.07
N SER A 30 -28.57 -10.61 -28.81
CA SER A 30 -28.21 -11.99 -28.50
C SER A 30 -28.72 -12.46 -27.13
N ASP A 31 -29.65 -13.41 -27.15
CA ASP A 31 -29.92 -14.35 -26.05
C ASP A 31 -28.84 -15.44 -26.01
N LYS A 32 -27.55 -15.07 -25.97
CA LYS A 32 -26.44 -16.03 -25.88
C LYS A 32 -25.65 -15.74 -24.60
N PRO A 33 -25.27 -16.77 -23.81
CA PRO A 33 -24.48 -16.55 -22.61
C PRO A 33 -23.07 -16.06 -22.97
N VAL A 34 -22.52 -15.21 -22.11
CA VAL A 34 -21.20 -14.58 -22.25
C VAL A 34 -20.11 -15.66 -22.16
N HIS A 35 -19.26 -15.76 -23.17
CA HIS A 35 -18.03 -16.56 -23.12
C HIS A 35 -16.84 -15.67 -22.75
N ARG A 36 -15.87 -16.21 -21.99
CA ARG A 36 -14.52 -15.62 -21.87
C ARG A 36 -13.66 -16.12 -23.04
N VAL A 37 -12.84 -15.22 -23.56
CA VAL A 37 -12.17 -15.29 -24.87
C VAL A 37 -11.15 -16.43 -25.01
N ASN A 38 -10.80 -17.17 -23.96
CA ASN A 38 -9.72 -18.17 -23.99
C ASN A 38 -10.10 -19.45 -23.22
N ASP A 39 -11.07 -20.24 -23.68
CA ASP A 39 -11.17 -21.63 -23.22
C ASP A 39 -11.01 -22.57 -24.40
N PRO A 40 -9.85 -23.21 -24.56
CA PRO A 40 -9.62 -24.06 -25.70
C PRO A 40 -10.34 -25.39 -25.48
N MET A 41 -11.52 -25.46 -26.10
CA MET A 41 -12.48 -26.56 -26.10
C MET A 41 -13.11 -26.84 -24.72
N SER A 42 -14.00 -25.95 -24.27
CA SER A 42 -14.84 -26.21 -23.09
C SER A 42 -15.90 -27.27 -23.41
N LEU A 43 -15.96 -28.35 -22.60
CA LEU A 43 -17.05 -29.34 -22.69
C LEU A 43 -18.39 -28.74 -22.23
N GLU A 44 -18.34 -27.61 -21.53
CA GLU A 44 -19.49 -26.90 -21.00
C GLU A 44 -20.49 -26.50 -22.10
N LEU A 45 -20.04 -26.22 -23.33
CA LEU A 45 -20.93 -25.87 -24.44
C LEU A 45 -21.82 -27.05 -24.89
N HIS A 46 -21.26 -28.27 -25.00
CA HIS A 46 -22.00 -29.50 -25.33
C HIS A 46 -22.81 -30.01 -24.14
N MET A 47 -22.33 -29.75 -22.92
CA MET A 47 -23.01 -30.14 -21.69
C MET A 47 -24.08 -29.14 -21.25
N ALA A 48 -24.15 -27.92 -21.81
CA ALA A 48 -25.18 -26.94 -21.44
C ALA A 48 -26.56 -27.33 -21.97
N ASP A 49 -26.65 -27.86 -23.19
CA ASP A 49 -27.91 -28.33 -23.79
C ASP A 49 -28.15 -29.81 -23.48
N GLU A 50 -29.23 -30.11 -22.76
CA GLU A 50 -29.50 -31.48 -22.27
C GLU A 50 -29.78 -32.48 -23.40
N ARG A 51 -30.34 -32.02 -24.52
CA ARG A 51 -30.61 -32.84 -25.71
C ARG A 51 -29.31 -33.26 -26.41
N VAL A 52 -28.36 -32.34 -26.49
CA VAL A 52 -27.03 -32.57 -27.08
C VAL A 52 -26.20 -33.45 -26.13
N ARG A 53 -26.35 -33.25 -24.82
CA ARG A 53 -25.76 -34.08 -23.77
C ARG A 53 -26.23 -35.54 -23.85
N ALA A 54 -27.53 -35.76 -24.11
CA ALA A 54 -28.11 -37.10 -24.25
C ALA A 54 -27.69 -37.80 -25.57
N ALA A 55 -27.43 -37.05 -26.64
CA ALA A 55 -26.98 -37.58 -27.92
C ALA A 55 -25.49 -38.01 -27.91
N GLY A 56 -24.69 -37.45 -26.99
CA GLY A 56 -23.26 -37.70 -26.88
C GLY A 56 -22.42 -37.06 -28.00
N LEU A 57 -21.09 -37.22 -27.95
CA LEU A 57 -20.19 -36.71 -29.00
C LEU A 57 -20.25 -37.58 -30.26
N SER A 58 -20.19 -36.93 -31.42
CA SER A 58 -19.99 -37.61 -32.70
C SER A 58 -18.60 -38.29 -32.76
N PRO A 59 -18.40 -39.33 -33.61
CA PRO A 59 -17.10 -39.98 -33.75
C PRO A 59 -15.98 -38.98 -34.10
N ALA A 60 -16.25 -38.02 -34.98
CA ALA A 60 -15.31 -36.97 -35.35
C ALA A 60 -14.95 -36.07 -34.16
N GLU A 61 -15.94 -35.65 -33.36
CA GLU A 61 -15.69 -34.84 -32.15
C GLU A 61 -14.87 -35.61 -31.11
N ARG A 62 -15.08 -36.92 -30.96
CA ARG A 62 -14.27 -37.76 -30.05
C ARG A 62 -12.82 -37.84 -30.49
N GLU A 63 -12.57 -37.97 -31.80
CA GLU A 63 -11.21 -37.97 -32.35
C GLU A 63 -10.51 -36.63 -32.10
N TRP A 64 -11.21 -35.52 -32.34
CA TRP A 64 -10.70 -34.17 -32.04
C TRP A 64 -10.42 -33.97 -30.56
N ARG A 65 -11.32 -34.44 -29.68
CA ARG A 65 -11.14 -34.39 -28.23
C ARG A 65 -9.92 -35.19 -27.78
N MET A 66 -9.70 -36.36 -28.37
CA MET A 66 -8.57 -37.22 -28.05
C MET A 66 -7.23 -36.58 -28.45
N LYS A 67 -7.18 -35.93 -29.62
CA LYS A 67 -6.02 -35.12 -30.04
C LYS A 67 -5.79 -33.95 -29.07
N TRP A 68 -6.84 -33.21 -28.76
CA TRP A 68 -6.78 -32.09 -27.81
C TRP A 68 -6.25 -32.51 -26.43
N LEU A 69 -6.71 -33.64 -25.88
CA LEU A 69 -6.19 -34.19 -24.62
C LEU A 69 -4.71 -34.56 -24.70
N LYS A 70 -4.27 -35.12 -25.83
CA LYS A 70 -2.87 -35.47 -26.05
C LYS A 70 -2.01 -34.21 -26.08
N ASP A 71 -2.49 -33.14 -26.72
CA ASP A 71 -1.77 -31.86 -26.81
C ASP A 71 -1.65 -31.13 -25.46
N GLN A 72 -2.46 -31.48 -24.45
CA GLN A 72 -2.29 -30.97 -23.08
C GLN A 72 -1.16 -31.65 -22.29
N HIS A 73 -0.60 -32.75 -22.80
CA HIS A 73 0.56 -33.37 -22.17
C HIS A 73 1.80 -32.51 -22.46
N LEU A 74 2.28 -31.86 -21.41
CA LEU A 74 3.53 -31.10 -21.43
C LEU A 74 4.70 -32.04 -21.75
N HIS A 75 5.75 -31.51 -22.36
CA HIS A 75 6.99 -32.25 -22.55
C HIS A 75 7.56 -32.65 -21.17
N PRO A 76 8.20 -33.83 -21.01
CA PRO A 76 8.78 -34.24 -19.73
C PRO A 76 9.80 -33.23 -19.15
N ASP A 77 10.42 -32.43 -20.00
CA ASP A 77 11.38 -31.39 -19.58
C ASP A 77 10.71 -30.08 -19.14
N GLU A 78 9.40 -29.96 -19.31
CA GLU A 78 8.65 -28.77 -18.89
C GLU A 78 8.05 -28.94 -17.49
N PRO A 79 8.09 -27.88 -16.65
CA PRO A 79 8.59 -26.53 -16.93
C PRO A 79 10.12 -26.40 -16.85
N ILE A 80 10.74 -25.83 -17.88
CA ILE A 80 12.18 -25.51 -17.88
C ILE A 80 12.40 -24.26 -17.03
N VAL A 81 12.87 -24.43 -15.80
CA VAL A 81 13.23 -23.31 -14.92
C VAL A 81 14.65 -22.85 -15.26
N VAL A 82 14.77 -21.71 -15.94
CA VAL A 82 16.07 -21.13 -16.30
C VAL A 82 16.66 -20.39 -15.09
N ASP A 83 17.66 -20.98 -14.45
CA ASP A 83 18.35 -20.40 -13.30
C ASP A 83 18.94 -19.01 -13.58
N ALA A 84 19.40 -18.75 -14.81
CA ALA A 84 19.98 -17.47 -15.20
C ALA A 84 18.98 -16.29 -15.11
N VAL A 85 17.68 -16.54 -15.29
CA VAL A 85 16.63 -15.51 -15.17
C VAL A 85 16.34 -15.19 -13.69
N HIS A 86 16.52 -16.16 -12.80
CA HIS A 86 16.21 -16.04 -11.38
C HIS A 86 17.43 -15.76 -10.49
N ARG A 87 18.65 -15.91 -11.03
CA ARG A 87 19.90 -15.59 -10.34
C ARG A 87 20.06 -14.08 -10.24
N GLN A 88 19.91 -13.53 -9.03
CA GLN A 88 20.14 -12.12 -8.77
C GLN A 88 21.65 -11.82 -8.93
N LEU A 89 22.05 -11.10 -9.98
CA LEU A 89 23.46 -10.78 -10.22
C LEU A 89 24.08 -9.80 -9.20
N ASN A 90 23.29 -9.14 -8.34
CA ASN A 90 23.80 -8.18 -7.37
C ASN A 90 24.46 -8.89 -6.16
N PRO A 91 25.80 -8.80 -5.98
CA PRO A 91 26.51 -9.51 -4.92
C PRO A 91 26.15 -9.01 -3.52
N ILE A 92 25.87 -7.71 -3.35
CA ILE A 92 25.43 -7.13 -2.07
C ILE A 92 24.09 -7.75 -1.67
N ARG A 93 23.19 -7.90 -2.64
CA ARG A 93 21.88 -8.53 -2.42
C ARG A 93 21.99 -9.99 -2.04
N ILE A 94 22.89 -10.73 -2.67
CA ILE A 94 23.16 -12.12 -2.28
C ILE A 94 23.66 -12.15 -0.84
N LEU A 95 24.64 -11.30 -0.49
CA LEU A 95 25.29 -11.30 0.82
C LEU A 95 24.30 -11.09 1.97
N TYR A 96 23.50 -10.00 1.94
CA TYR A 96 22.59 -9.72 3.06
C TYR A 96 21.40 -10.69 3.12
N ARG A 97 21.03 -11.31 1.99
CA ARG A 97 19.91 -12.23 1.89
C ARG A 97 20.29 -13.67 2.25
N TRP A 98 21.54 -14.04 2.02
CA TRP A 98 22.10 -15.37 2.26
C TRP A 98 21.76 -15.98 3.63
N PRO A 99 21.96 -15.30 4.78
CA PRO A 99 21.69 -15.90 6.08
C PRO A 99 20.19 -16.25 6.25
N TRP A 100 19.30 -15.37 5.80
CA TRP A 100 17.85 -15.59 5.85
C TRP A 100 17.38 -16.67 4.88
N ASP A 101 18.02 -16.79 3.72
CA ASP A 101 17.73 -17.85 2.75
C ASP A 101 18.13 -19.23 3.31
N LYS A 102 19.28 -19.32 3.99
CA LYS A 102 19.72 -20.54 4.66
C LYS A 102 18.81 -20.91 5.83
N LEU A 103 18.43 -19.95 6.67
CA LEU A 103 17.46 -20.18 7.75
C LEU A 103 16.12 -20.67 7.20
N TYR A 104 15.65 -20.09 6.11
CA TYR A 104 14.40 -20.50 5.49
C TYR A 104 14.44 -21.93 4.94
N LEU A 105 15.48 -22.26 4.16
CA LEU A 105 15.59 -23.56 3.51
C LEU A 105 15.82 -24.71 4.51
N HIS A 106 16.65 -24.48 5.52
CA HIS A 106 17.09 -25.54 6.43
C HIS A 106 16.23 -25.66 7.70
N PHE A 107 15.53 -24.60 8.13
CA PHE A 107 14.75 -24.62 9.37
C PHE A 107 13.28 -24.24 9.14
N LEU A 108 12.99 -23.08 8.55
CA LEU A 108 11.60 -22.60 8.50
C LEU A 108 10.70 -23.43 7.59
N LYS A 109 11.19 -23.78 6.39
CA LYS A 109 10.44 -24.58 5.41
C LYS A 109 10.14 -26.00 5.92
N PRO A 110 11.09 -26.78 6.48
CA PRO A 110 10.78 -28.12 6.98
C PRO A 110 9.90 -28.11 8.23
N THR A 111 10.05 -27.13 9.13
CA THR A 111 9.29 -27.11 10.39
C THR A 111 7.90 -26.52 10.25
N PHE A 112 7.74 -25.41 9.53
CA PHE A 112 6.47 -24.66 9.44
C PHE A 112 5.77 -24.81 8.08
N GLY A 113 6.37 -25.52 7.13
CA GLY A 113 5.88 -25.61 5.77
C GLY A 113 6.13 -24.35 4.95
N VAL A 114 5.69 -24.38 3.69
CA VAL A 114 6.00 -23.32 2.72
C VAL A 114 5.31 -22.01 3.07
N TYR A 115 4.03 -22.04 3.43
CA TYR A 115 3.25 -20.83 3.68
C TYR A 115 3.72 -20.06 4.92
N TYR A 116 3.74 -20.69 6.09
CA TYR A 116 4.16 -20.01 7.32
C TYR A 116 5.66 -19.68 7.28
N GLY A 117 6.49 -20.55 6.70
CA GLY A 117 7.91 -20.28 6.53
C GLY A 117 8.18 -19.02 5.68
N THR A 118 7.42 -18.78 4.62
CA THR A 118 7.61 -17.58 3.78
C THR A 118 7.15 -16.32 4.51
N VAL A 119 6.05 -16.39 5.26
CA VAL A 119 5.58 -15.28 6.11
C VAL A 119 6.66 -14.89 7.11
N ILE A 120 7.22 -15.86 7.85
CA ILE A 120 8.27 -15.62 8.85
C ILE A 120 9.52 -15.00 8.19
N ARG A 121 9.97 -15.56 7.06
CA ARG A 121 11.14 -15.08 6.32
C ARG A 121 11.00 -13.62 5.88
N VAL A 122 9.80 -13.19 5.51
CA VAL A 122 9.58 -11.82 5.01
C VAL A 122 9.32 -10.85 6.15
N PHE A 123 8.57 -11.26 7.17
CA PHE A 123 8.10 -10.38 8.23
C PHE A 123 9.16 -10.13 9.31
N VAL A 124 9.82 -11.17 9.82
CA VAL A 124 10.74 -11.05 10.95
C VAL A 124 11.93 -10.10 10.66
N PRO A 125 12.65 -10.21 9.53
CA PRO A 125 13.73 -9.26 9.27
C PRO A 125 13.23 -7.81 9.18
N LYS A 126 12.04 -7.58 8.62
CA LYS A 126 11.46 -6.22 8.55
C LYS A 126 11.07 -5.71 9.92
N ALA A 127 10.51 -6.56 10.79
CA ALA A 127 10.19 -6.20 12.17
C ALA A 127 11.46 -5.84 12.96
N ILE A 128 12.54 -6.61 12.80
CA ILE A 128 13.84 -6.31 13.43
C ILE A 128 14.39 -4.97 12.91
N MET A 129 14.36 -4.72 11.59
CA MET A 129 14.82 -3.46 11.02
C MET A 129 13.97 -2.28 11.50
N ALA A 130 12.65 -2.44 11.61
CA ALA A 130 11.76 -1.42 12.14
C ALA A 130 12.03 -1.14 13.61
N PHE A 131 12.27 -2.18 14.42
CA PHE A 131 12.63 -2.04 15.82
C PHE A 131 13.95 -1.28 15.99
N ILE A 132 15.02 -1.67 15.27
CA ILE A 132 16.31 -0.97 15.31
C ILE A 132 16.15 0.49 14.87
N ALA A 133 15.39 0.75 13.80
CA ALA A 133 15.13 2.10 13.35
C ALA A 133 14.42 2.93 14.44
N LEU A 134 13.38 2.40 15.07
CA LEU A 134 12.66 3.07 16.16
C LEU A 134 13.57 3.35 17.36
N GLU A 135 14.37 2.37 17.78
CA GLU A 135 15.32 2.55 18.88
C GLU A 135 16.39 3.60 18.55
N THR A 136 16.92 3.61 17.32
CA THR A 136 17.89 4.63 16.90
C THR A 136 17.28 6.03 16.85
N ILE A 137 16.04 6.16 16.35
CA ILE A 137 15.30 7.43 16.35
C ILE A 137 15.03 7.87 17.79
N TYR A 138 14.59 6.96 18.66
CA TYR A 138 14.32 7.25 20.06
C TYR A 138 15.58 7.67 20.80
N TYR A 139 16.68 6.95 20.62
CA TYR A 139 17.97 7.29 21.21
C TYR A 139 18.43 8.68 20.76
N TYR A 140 18.39 8.95 19.44
CA TYR A 140 18.76 10.24 18.89
C TYR A 140 17.86 11.35 19.45
N TRP A 141 16.55 11.14 19.49
CA TRP A 141 15.62 12.11 20.05
C TRP A 141 15.84 12.33 21.56
N LYS A 142 16.20 11.30 22.32
CA LYS A 142 16.37 11.41 23.78
C LYS A 142 17.67 12.10 24.18
N TYR A 143 18.77 11.84 23.48
CA TYR A 143 20.11 12.27 23.89
C TYR A 143 20.72 13.37 23.02
N GLU A 144 20.24 13.54 21.78
CA GLU A 144 20.66 14.61 20.87
C GLU A 144 19.52 15.63 20.73
N VAL A 145 18.87 16.01 21.83
CA VAL A 145 17.95 17.15 21.84
C VAL A 145 18.76 18.42 21.64
N LYS A 146 18.28 19.30 20.76
CA LYS A 146 18.90 20.60 20.56
C LYS A 146 18.74 21.44 21.82
N ASP A 147 19.87 21.72 22.46
CA ASP A 147 19.96 22.55 23.65
C ASP A 147 20.80 23.79 23.36
N TRP A 148 20.80 24.76 24.28
CA TRP A 148 21.65 25.94 24.16
C TRP A 148 23.15 25.60 24.15
N GLN A 149 23.54 24.41 24.64
CA GLN A 149 24.92 23.88 24.57
C GLN A 149 25.25 23.19 23.24
N HIS A 150 24.25 22.66 22.53
CA HIS A 150 24.44 21.84 21.33
C HIS A 150 23.44 22.24 20.22
N LEU A 151 23.94 22.87 19.16
CA LEU A 151 23.12 23.39 18.04
C LEU A 151 22.56 22.32 17.07
N ARG A 152 22.88 21.04 17.30
CA ARG A 152 22.45 19.91 16.46
C ARG A 152 21.25 19.22 17.13
N GLY A 153 20.53 18.41 16.37
CA GLY A 153 19.44 17.61 16.93
C GLY A 153 18.04 18.17 16.68
N ILE A 154 17.06 17.55 17.32
CA ILE A 154 15.65 17.93 17.22
C ILE A 154 15.36 19.00 18.27
N GLU A 155 14.76 20.11 17.84
CA GLU A 155 14.29 21.16 18.74
C GLU A 155 12.96 20.74 19.35
N THR A 156 12.94 20.48 20.66
CA THR A 156 11.70 20.20 21.39
C THR A 156 11.25 21.45 22.12
N SER A 157 10.18 22.07 21.65
CA SER A 157 9.47 23.09 22.43
C SER A 157 8.61 22.42 23.49
N PRO A 158 8.52 22.95 24.72
CA PRO A 158 7.53 22.47 25.68
C PRO A 158 6.13 22.57 25.06
N LEU A 159 5.30 21.56 25.33
CA LEU A 159 3.91 21.58 24.90
C LEU A 159 3.23 22.80 25.53
N ARG A 160 2.59 23.62 24.70
CA ARG A 160 1.74 24.70 25.21
C ARG A 160 0.61 24.07 26.00
N GLN A 161 0.50 24.42 27.27
CA GLN A 161 -0.63 24.01 28.09
C GLN A 161 -1.90 24.65 27.50
N VAL A 162 -2.88 23.82 27.12
CA VAL A 162 -4.16 24.27 26.58
C VAL A 162 -5.19 24.16 27.70
N ILE A 163 -5.84 25.28 28.03
CA ILE A 163 -6.99 25.30 28.95
C ILE A 163 -8.25 25.13 28.10
N THR A 164 -8.95 24.00 28.26
CA THR A 164 -10.14 23.70 27.45
C THR A 164 -11.31 24.67 27.72
N ASN A 165 -11.47 25.11 28.97
CA ASN A 165 -12.59 25.95 29.41
C ASN A 165 -12.15 27.40 29.69
N GLU A 166 -11.23 27.94 28.88
CA GLU A 166 -10.65 29.27 29.09
C GLU A 166 -11.72 30.37 29.18
N VAL A 167 -12.76 30.30 28.33
CA VAL A 167 -13.84 31.30 28.27
C VAL A 167 -14.66 31.30 29.55
N GLU A 168 -15.16 30.13 29.98
CA GLU A 168 -15.98 30.00 31.19
C GLU A 168 -15.22 30.42 32.45
N ILE A 169 -13.92 30.08 32.53
CA ILE A 169 -13.07 30.46 33.66
C ILE A 169 -12.86 31.98 33.68
N ASN A 170 -12.61 32.60 32.53
CA ASN A 170 -12.44 34.06 32.45
C ASN A 170 -13.74 34.82 32.76
N GLU A 171 -14.90 34.28 32.40
CA GLU A 171 -16.21 34.86 32.75
C GLU A 171 -16.48 34.80 34.26
N LYS A 172 -16.25 33.64 34.89
CA LYS A 172 -16.50 33.45 36.33
C LYS A 172 -15.43 34.12 37.20
N TYR A 173 -14.18 34.08 36.77
CA TYR A 173 -13.01 34.53 37.53
C TYR A 173 -12.06 35.32 36.62
N PRO A 174 -12.40 36.58 36.30
CA PRO A 174 -11.58 37.38 35.40
C PRO A 174 -10.16 37.56 35.93
N GLY A 175 -9.17 37.23 35.11
CA GLY A 175 -7.75 37.37 35.44
C GLY A 175 -7.13 36.23 36.24
N LEU A 176 -7.91 35.23 36.67
CA LEU A 176 -7.42 34.05 37.39
C LEU A 176 -6.38 33.27 36.57
N ILE A 177 -6.62 33.10 35.27
CA ILE A 177 -5.73 32.35 34.37
C ILE A 177 -4.32 32.96 34.33
N LYS A 178 -4.22 34.30 34.32
CA LYS A 178 -2.93 35.03 34.35
C LYS A 178 -2.18 34.89 35.68
N GLN A 179 -2.89 34.55 36.76
CA GLN A 179 -2.30 34.32 38.08
C GLN A 179 -1.96 32.84 38.30
N ALA A 180 -2.74 31.93 37.71
CA ALA A 180 -2.60 30.48 37.87
C ALA A 180 -1.51 29.89 36.97
N LEU A 181 -1.31 30.44 35.77
CA LEU A 181 -0.25 29.99 34.87
C LEU A 181 1.00 30.85 35.02
N GLU A 182 2.15 30.21 35.19
CA GLU A 182 3.44 30.87 35.16
C GLU A 182 3.78 31.28 33.73
N ASP A 183 4.04 32.57 33.52
CA ASP A 183 4.63 33.08 32.28
C ASP A 183 6.13 33.30 32.53
N PRO A 184 7.01 32.37 32.11
CA PRO A 184 8.45 32.48 32.34
C PRO A 184 9.08 33.68 31.59
N GLY A 185 8.43 34.15 30.51
CA GLY A 185 8.87 35.31 29.73
C GLY A 185 8.55 36.65 30.39
N LYS A 186 7.59 36.70 31.33
CA LYS A 186 7.11 37.93 31.99
C LYS A 186 8.22 38.76 32.63
N HIS A 187 9.28 38.11 33.10
CA HIS A 187 10.44 38.76 33.73
C HIS A 187 11.75 38.45 33.00
N ARG A 188 11.70 38.22 31.68
CA ARG A 188 12.87 37.85 30.87
C ARG A 188 13.65 36.68 31.49
N TYR A 189 12.93 35.71 32.06
CA TYR A 189 13.50 34.55 32.77
C TYR A 189 14.30 34.86 34.05
N PHE A 190 14.25 36.09 34.59
CA PHE A 190 14.82 36.42 35.89
C PHE A 190 13.82 36.16 37.03
N THR A 191 14.33 35.72 38.19
CA THR A 191 13.56 35.45 39.40
C THR A 191 13.10 36.74 40.09
N PRO A 192 11.77 37.00 40.20
CA PRO A 192 11.24 38.17 40.88
C PRO A 192 11.45 38.10 42.39
N THR A 193 11.74 36.92 42.94
CA THR A 193 12.07 36.74 44.35
C THR A 193 13.32 37.52 44.77
N PHE A 194 14.30 37.67 43.88
CA PHE A 194 15.53 38.41 44.22
C PHE A 194 15.34 39.93 44.08
N ASP A 195 14.77 40.39 42.97
CA ASP A 195 14.64 41.81 42.66
C ASP A 195 13.44 42.46 43.37
N LYS A 196 12.27 41.80 43.31
CA LYS A 196 10.99 42.34 43.78
C LYS A 196 10.52 41.76 45.10
N ARG A 197 11.22 40.73 45.61
CA ARG A 197 10.83 39.95 46.79
C ARG A 197 9.41 39.37 46.68
N THR A 198 8.99 39.04 45.47
CA THR A 198 7.68 38.43 45.19
C THR A 198 7.83 37.06 44.53
N SER A 199 6.87 36.15 44.77
CA SER A 199 6.80 34.85 44.10
C SER A 199 6.15 34.95 42.72
N TYR A 200 6.44 34.00 41.83
CA TYR A 200 5.79 33.88 40.53
C TYR A 200 4.29 33.57 40.65
N LEU A 201 3.96 32.67 41.58
CA LEU A 201 2.60 32.28 41.89
C LEU A 201 2.06 33.10 43.06
N ASN A 202 0.81 33.52 42.95
CA ASN A 202 0.07 34.11 44.06
C ASN A 202 -0.40 32.98 44.99
N VAL A 203 0.40 32.65 46.00
CA VAL A 203 0.11 31.59 46.98
C VAL A 203 -0.88 32.03 48.08
N GLY A 204 -1.44 33.24 47.97
CA GLY A 204 -2.28 33.86 48.99
C GLY A 204 -1.46 34.49 50.12
N VAL A 205 -2.17 34.98 51.15
CA VAL A 205 -1.52 35.58 52.33
C VAL A 205 -0.87 34.46 53.15
N THR A 206 0.41 34.61 53.46
CA THR A 206 1.10 33.66 54.34
C THR A 206 0.44 33.66 55.71
N GLN A 207 0.05 32.49 56.21
CA GLN A 207 -0.48 32.36 57.58
C GLN A 207 0.57 32.61 58.67
N ARG A 208 1.85 32.77 58.29
CA ARG A 208 2.92 33.10 59.23
C ARG A 208 2.80 34.56 59.65
N PRO A 209 2.77 34.86 60.96
CA PRO A 209 2.55 36.22 61.48
C PRO A 209 3.78 37.14 61.39
N TRP A 210 4.74 36.89 60.49
CA TRP A 210 5.94 37.71 60.34
C TRP A 210 6.26 38.00 58.89
#